data_AF-A0A965AB96-F1
#
_entry.id   AF-A0A965AB96-F1
#
_cell.length_a   1.000
_cell.length_b   1.000
_cell.length_c   1.000
_cell.angle_alpha   90.00
_cell.angle_beta   90.00
_cell.angle_gamma   90.00
#
_symmetry.space_group_name_H-M   'P 1'
#
loop_
_entity.id
_entity.type
_entity.pdbx_description
1 polymer ?
#
loop_
_entity_poly.entity_id
_entity_poly.type
_entity_poly.pdbx_seq_one_letter_code
_entity_poly.pdbx_strand_id
1 'polypeptide(L)'
;MDKSTLQQAHNLVYGARGELYDHPADDYGRTVKLFKLMTGIEMSAAEGTLFMLCVKLSRLAHAHQQNFEPIKKQDTVVDGEGYLDCYWQVITRKETQCKQHNESPMQYAMLNGDLIPLTDLSDPQYKDTQQSG
;
A
#
# COMPACT_ATOMS: atom_id res chain seq x y z
N MET A 1 21.94 18.22 10.25
CA MET A 1 21.74 17.54 8.95
C MET A 1 20.25 17.39 8.76
N ASP A 2 19.72 17.84 7.62
CA ASP A 2 18.35 17.54 7.26
C ASP A 2 18.18 16.01 7.16
N LYS A 3 17.09 15.49 7.72
CA LYS A 3 16.79 14.05 7.70
C LYS A 3 16.66 13.60 6.23
N SER A 4 17.15 12.40 5.90
CA SER A 4 16.90 11.81 4.57
C SER A 4 15.40 11.72 4.29
N THR A 5 15.00 11.69 3.02
CA THR A 5 13.59 11.51 2.62
C THR A 5 13.00 10.27 3.26
N LEU A 6 13.74 9.15 3.21
CA LEU A 6 13.34 7.88 3.83
C LEU A 6 13.06 8.01 5.32
N GLN A 7 13.90 8.75 6.06
CA GLN A 7 13.70 8.94 7.50
C GLN A 7 12.50 9.85 7.78
N GLN A 8 12.23 10.82 6.91
CA GLN A 8 11.03 11.65 6.99
C GLN A 8 9.77 10.83 6.72
N ALA A 9 9.77 10.01 5.66
CA ALA A 9 8.67 9.11 5.31
C ALA A 9 8.38 8.12 6.46
N HIS A 10 9.42 7.50 7.03
CA HIS A 10 9.28 6.66 8.22
C HIS A 10 8.61 7.41 9.38
N ASN A 11 8.99 8.66 9.65
CA ASN A 11 8.38 9.44 10.72
C ASN A 11 6.92 9.84 10.42
N LEU A 12 6.54 9.95 9.15
CA LEU A 12 5.15 10.19 8.76
C LEU A 12 4.28 8.96 9.02
N VAL A 13 4.79 7.77 8.69
CA VAL A 13 4.02 6.52 8.78
C VAL A 13 4.00 5.97 10.21
N TYR A 14 5.13 6.02 10.92
CA TYR A 14 5.28 5.41 12.25
C TYR A 14 5.41 6.41 13.40
N GLY A 15 5.49 7.71 13.12
CA GLY A 15 5.59 8.76 14.15
C GLY A 15 4.22 9.29 14.59
N ALA A 16 4.22 10.44 15.26
CA ALA A 16 3.01 11.05 15.83
C ALA A 16 1.86 11.30 14.82
N ARG A 17 2.17 11.43 13.52
CA ARG A 17 1.13 11.51 12.48
C ARG A 17 0.52 10.15 12.16
N GLY A 18 1.32 9.09 12.18
CA GLY A 18 0.85 7.71 12.03
C GLY A 18 -0.10 7.30 13.15
N GLU A 19 0.14 7.76 14.38
CA GLU A 19 -0.74 7.50 15.55
C GLU A 19 -2.17 8.05 15.39
N LEU A 20 -2.37 9.01 14.48
CA LEU A 20 -3.70 9.56 14.18
C LEU A 20 -4.50 8.69 13.20
N TYR A 21 -3.85 7.72 12.55
CA TYR A 21 -4.46 6.84 11.55
C TYR A 21 -4.49 5.40 12.07
N ASP A 22 -5.48 4.63 11.62
CA ASP A 22 -5.46 3.17 11.82
C ASP A 22 -4.39 2.52 10.94
N HIS A 23 -4.19 1.21 11.12
CA HIS A 23 -3.37 0.41 10.22
C HIS A 23 -3.76 0.67 8.74
N PRO A 24 -2.81 0.86 7.80
CA PRO A 24 -3.10 1.26 6.42
C PRO A 24 -4.19 0.42 5.74
N ALA A 25 -4.22 -0.89 5.96
CA ALA A 25 -5.26 -1.74 5.38
C ALA A 25 -6.70 -1.40 5.84
N ASP A 26 -6.89 -0.90 7.07
CA ASP A 26 -8.19 -0.42 7.55
C ASP A 26 -8.50 0.97 6.99
N ASP A 27 -7.52 1.86 7.01
CA ASP A 27 -7.70 3.24 6.57
C ASP A 27 -7.98 3.34 5.06
N TYR A 28 -7.18 2.67 4.24
CA TYR A 28 -7.45 2.55 2.81
C TYR A 28 -8.69 1.69 2.54
N GLY A 29 -8.98 0.69 3.38
CA GLY A 29 -10.22 -0.09 3.29
C GLY A 29 -11.47 0.78 3.43
N ARG A 30 -11.48 1.78 4.32
CA ARG A 30 -12.56 2.77 4.40
C ARG A 30 -12.56 3.71 3.20
N THR A 31 -11.38 4.19 2.80
CA THR A 31 -11.23 5.13 1.68
C THR A 31 -11.77 4.56 0.37
N VAL A 32 -11.42 3.32 0.01
CA VAL A 32 -11.88 2.69 -1.23
C VAL A 32 -13.38 2.36 -1.22
N LYS A 33 -13.97 2.12 -0.04
CA LYS A 33 -15.43 1.99 0.11
C LYS A 33 -16.14 3.31 -0.23
N LEU A 34 -15.64 4.43 0.28
CA LEU A 34 -16.17 5.75 -0.07
C LEU A 34 -15.97 6.04 -1.56
N PHE A 35 -14.80 5.70 -2.11
CA PHE A 35 -14.53 5.85 -3.53
C PHE A 35 -15.52 5.06 -4.40
N LYS A 36 -15.81 3.80 -4.05
CA LYS A 36 -16.82 2.97 -4.72
C LYS A 36 -18.22 3.60 -4.63
N LEU A 37 -18.61 4.14 -3.48
CA LEU A 37 -19.90 4.83 -3.35
C LEU A 37 -20.03 6.06 -4.26
N MET A 38 -18.92 6.78 -4.48
CA MET A 38 -18.91 7.97 -5.33
C MET A 38 -18.81 7.66 -6.83
N THR A 39 -18.13 6.59 -7.20
CA THR A 39 -17.73 6.34 -8.61
C THR A 39 -18.30 5.06 -9.21
N GLY A 40 -18.79 4.13 -8.37
CA GLY A 40 -19.14 2.77 -8.77
C GLY A 40 -17.94 1.85 -8.98
N ILE A 41 -16.70 2.34 -8.87
CA ILE A 41 -15.48 1.57 -9.12
C ILE A 41 -15.02 0.89 -7.82
N GLU A 42 -14.82 -0.42 -7.89
CA GLU A 42 -14.30 -1.20 -6.78
C GLU A 42 -12.78 -1.26 -6.80
N MET A 43 -12.17 -1.08 -5.63
CA MET A 43 -10.74 -1.18 -5.40
C MET A 43 -10.49 -1.87 -4.05
N SER A 44 -9.44 -2.67 -3.99
CA SER A 44 -8.83 -3.15 -2.76
C SER A 44 -8.04 -2.03 -2.05
N ALA A 45 -7.75 -2.22 -0.76
CA ALA A 45 -6.90 -1.28 -0.01
C ALA A 45 -5.50 -1.12 -0.65
N ALA A 46 -4.95 -2.21 -1.22
CA ALA A 46 -3.66 -2.17 -1.92
C ALA A 46 -3.73 -1.32 -3.19
N GLU A 47 -4.78 -1.49 -4.00
CA GLU A 47 -5.02 -0.62 -5.17
C GLU A 47 -5.24 0.84 -4.73
N GLY A 48 -5.90 1.07 -3.60
CA GLY A 48 -6.05 2.41 -3.00
C GLY A 48 -4.70 3.07 -2.70
N THR A 49 -3.76 2.34 -2.08
CA THR A 49 -2.40 2.85 -1.80
C THR A 49 -1.63 3.15 -3.10
N LEU A 50 -1.70 2.27 -4.09
CA LEU A 50 -1.04 2.47 -5.39
C LEU A 50 -1.66 3.64 -6.18
N PHE A 51 -2.97 3.83 -6.09
CA PHE A 51 -3.63 4.99 -6.69
C PHE A 51 -3.10 6.30 -6.10
N MET A 52 -2.92 6.36 -4.78
CA MET A 52 -2.32 7.54 -4.15
C MET A 52 -0.85 7.74 -4.55
N LEU A 53 -0.09 6.65 -4.74
CA LEU A 53 1.24 6.73 -5.33
C LEU A 53 1.20 7.31 -6.74
N CYS A 54 0.24 6.92 -7.59
CA CYS A 54 0.04 7.52 -8.92
C CYS A 54 -0.19 9.03 -8.84
N VAL A 55 -0.96 9.51 -7.85
CA VAL A 55 -1.16 10.95 -7.61
C VAL A 55 0.17 11.65 -7.29
N LYS A 56 1.04 11.03 -6.49
CA LYS A 56 2.36 11.61 -6.17
C LYS A 56 3.31 11.58 -7.36
N LEU A 57 3.32 10.51 -8.15
CA LEU A 57 4.09 10.44 -9.40
C LEU A 57 3.63 11.52 -10.39
N SER A 58 2.31 11.72 -10.55
CA SER A 58 1.74 12.79 -11.38
C SER A 58 2.20 14.17 -10.92
N ARG A 59 2.16 14.44 -9.60
CA ARG A 59 2.64 15.70 -9.01
C ARG A 59 4.14 15.90 -9.24
N LEU A 60 4.95 14.84 -9.13
CA LEU A 60 6.39 14.92 -9.36
C LEU A 60 6.72 15.20 -10.83
N ALA A 61 6.02 14.54 -11.76
CA ALA A 61 6.14 14.81 -13.20
C ALA A 61 5.80 16.27 -13.52
N HIS A 62 4.70 16.78 -12.95
CA HIS A 62 4.32 18.18 -13.10
C HIS A 62 5.36 19.14 -12.49
N ALA A 63 5.90 18.82 -11.31
CA ALA A 63 6.95 19.60 -10.65
C ALA A 63 8.30 19.58 -11.38
N HIS A 64 8.52 18.59 -12.26
CA HIS A 64 9.69 18.59 -13.14
C HIS A 64 9.49 19.54 -14.32
N GLN A 65 8.27 19.60 -14.87
CA GLN A 65 7.91 20.48 -15.99
C GLN A 65 7.78 21.95 -15.57
N GLN A 66 7.23 22.18 -14.39
CA GLN A 66 7.05 23.50 -13.79
C GLN A 66 8.12 23.64 -12.72
N ASN A 67 9.02 24.63 -12.81
CA ASN A 67 10.17 24.82 -11.92
C ASN A 67 9.79 25.01 -10.43
N PHE A 68 9.32 23.94 -9.78
CA PHE A 68 8.93 23.95 -8.39
C PHE A 68 10.18 24.07 -7.51
N GLU A 69 10.02 24.80 -6.41
CA GLU A 69 11.01 24.87 -5.34
C GLU A 69 11.44 23.45 -4.90
N PRO A 70 12.74 23.23 -4.62
CA PRO A 70 13.26 21.92 -4.23
C PRO A 70 12.49 21.27 -3.07
N ILE A 71 12.06 22.07 -2.09
CA ILE A 71 11.30 21.58 -0.94
C ILE A 71 9.97 20.92 -1.33
N LYS A 72 9.26 21.46 -2.33
CA LYS A 72 7.98 20.89 -2.81
C LYS A 72 8.18 19.58 -3.55
N LYS A 73 9.32 19.43 -4.23
CA LYS A 73 9.72 18.17 -4.88
C LYS A 73 10.04 17.13 -3.82
N GLN A 74 10.80 17.52 -2.79
CA GLN A 74 11.14 16.67 -1.65
C GLN A 74 9.89 16.15 -0.93
N ASP A 75 8.93 17.03 -0.60
CA ASP A 75 7.66 16.63 0.04
C ASP A 75 6.93 15.55 -0.77
N THR A 76 6.91 15.70 -2.10
CA THR A 76 6.24 14.74 -2.99
C THR A 76 6.97 13.38 -3.02
N VAL A 77 8.30 13.38 -2.93
CA VAL A 77 9.11 12.16 -2.82
C VAL A 77 8.86 11.47 -1.48
N VAL A 78 8.88 12.23 -0.38
CA VAL A 78 8.60 11.72 0.97
C VAL A 78 7.21 11.10 1.06
N ASP A 79 6.20 11.75 0.48
CA ASP A 79 4.85 11.19 0.38
C ASP A 79 4.85 9.86 -0.40
N GLY A 80 5.54 9.79 -1.55
CA GLY A 80 5.63 8.59 -2.37
C GLY A 80 6.26 7.41 -1.63
N GLU A 81 7.35 7.65 -0.91
CA GLU A 81 8.00 6.66 -0.03
C GLU A 81 7.04 6.18 1.07
N GLY A 82 6.26 7.09 1.66
CA GLY A 82 5.24 6.74 2.65
C GLY A 82 4.13 5.83 2.09
N TYR A 83 3.65 6.09 0.86
CA TYR A 83 2.65 5.21 0.23
C TYR A 83 3.20 3.83 -0.14
N LEU A 84 4.47 3.73 -0.52
CA LEU A 84 5.12 2.44 -0.74
C LEU A 84 5.19 1.62 0.55
N ASP A 85 5.49 2.26 1.68
CA ASP A 85 5.48 1.58 2.98
C ASP A 85 4.04 1.19 3.41
N CYS A 86 3.05 2.07 3.18
CA CYS A 86 1.65 1.72 3.41
C CYS A 86 1.22 0.52 2.56
N TYR A 87 1.59 0.48 1.28
CA TYR A 87 1.32 -0.66 0.40
C TYR A 87 1.94 -1.95 0.95
N TRP A 88 3.21 -1.91 1.37
CA TRP A 88 3.89 -3.05 1.98
C TRP A 88 3.15 -3.55 3.22
N GLN A 89 2.76 -2.66 4.12
CA GLN A 89 1.97 -3.01 5.31
C GLN A 89 0.62 -3.63 4.95
N VAL A 90 -0.07 -3.14 3.91
CA VAL A 90 -1.34 -3.71 3.45
C VAL A 90 -1.16 -5.15 2.98
N ILE A 91 -0.17 -5.42 2.12
CA ILE A 91 -0.01 -6.75 1.53
C ILE A 91 0.60 -7.77 2.50
N THR A 92 1.39 -7.32 3.49
CA THR A 92 2.04 -8.19 4.48
C THR A 92 1.29 -8.33 5.80
N ARG A 93 0.19 -7.57 6.00
CA ARG A 93 -0.65 -7.67 7.21
C ARG A 93 -1.03 -9.12 7.54
N LYS A 94 -1.30 -9.93 6.51
CA LYS A 94 -1.68 -11.34 6.61
C LYS A 94 -0.57 -12.25 7.11
N GLU A 95 0.67 -12.08 6.65
CA GLU A 95 1.82 -12.87 7.14
C GLU A 95 2.09 -12.60 8.61
N THR A 96 1.87 -11.34 9.03
CA THR A 96 2.07 -10.91 10.41
C THR A 96 0.95 -11.43 11.32
N GLN A 97 -0.31 -11.41 10.87
CA GLN A 97 -1.45 -11.95 11.63
C GLN A 97 -1.46 -13.49 11.70
N CYS A 98 -1.11 -14.21 10.63
CA CYS A 98 -0.98 -15.67 10.65
C CYS A 98 0.11 -16.14 11.64
N LYS A 99 1.24 -15.41 11.74
CA LYS A 99 2.29 -15.69 12.71
C LYS A 99 1.88 -15.38 14.16
N GLN A 100 0.94 -14.46 14.37
CA GLN A 100 0.49 -14.03 15.70
C GLN A 100 -0.67 -14.89 16.25
N HIS A 101 -1.52 -15.48 15.39
CA HIS A 101 -2.75 -16.15 15.83
C HIS A 101 -2.75 -17.69 15.73
N ASN A 102 -1.73 -18.32 15.13
CA ASN A 102 -1.64 -19.79 15.02
C ASN A 102 -2.86 -20.46 14.35
N GLU A 103 -3.68 -19.68 13.62
CA GLU A 103 -4.88 -20.14 12.90
C GLU A 103 -4.51 -20.58 11.49
N SER A 104 -5.17 -21.64 11.01
CA SER A 104 -4.84 -22.24 9.71
C SER A 104 -5.37 -21.37 8.55
N PRO A 105 -4.63 -21.24 7.44
CA PRO A 105 -5.02 -20.46 6.25
C PRO A 105 -6.43 -20.78 5.70
N MET A 106 -6.96 -21.97 5.99
CA MET A 106 -8.22 -22.48 5.47
C MET A 106 -9.48 -21.85 6.11
N GLN A 107 -9.43 -21.50 7.40
CA GLN A 107 -10.59 -20.90 8.10
C GLN A 107 -10.83 -19.44 7.69
N TYR A 108 -9.79 -18.75 7.22
CA TYR A 108 -9.87 -17.35 6.83
C TYR A 108 -10.35 -17.16 5.38
N ALA A 109 -10.04 -18.10 4.48
CA ALA A 109 -10.53 -18.11 3.09
C ALA A 109 -12.08 -18.14 3.02
N MET A 110 -12.72 -18.82 3.97
CA MET A 110 -14.18 -18.89 4.06
C MET A 110 -14.87 -17.55 4.41
N LEU A 111 -14.16 -16.60 5.03
CA LEU A 111 -14.77 -15.38 5.56
C LEU A 111 -14.59 -14.14 4.68
N ASN A 112 -13.58 -14.10 3.81
CA ASN A 112 -13.17 -12.86 3.13
C ASN A 112 -12.98 -12.96 1.61
N GLY A 113 -13.34 -14.09 1.00
CA GLY A 113 -13.10 -14.32 -0.42
C GLY A 113 -11.63 -14.62 -0.73
N ASP A 114 -11.43 -15.38 -1.80
CA ASP A 114 -10.13 -15.97 -2.14
C ASP A 114 -9.06 -14.90 -2.38
N LEU A 115 -7.94 -15.02 -1.67
CA LEU A 115 -6.74 -14.26 -1.97
C LEU A 115 -5.56 -15.20 -2.13
N ILE A 116 -4.96 -15.11 -3.32
CA ILE A 116 -3.70 -15.74 -3.71
C ILE A 116 -2.63 -15.26 -2.72
N PRO A 117 -1.95 -16.17 -2.00
CA PRO A 117 -0.85 -15.79 -1.15
C PRO A 117 0.27 -15.14 -1.97
N LEU A 118 0.99 -14.17 -1.39
CA LEU A 118 2.34 -13.80 -1.84
C LEU A 118 3.31 -14.94 -1.47
N THR A 119 2.95 -16.19 -1.73
CA THR A 119 3.86 -17.32 -1.59
C THR A 119 4.77 -17.28 -2.79
N ASP A 120 6.00 -16.83 -2.52
CA ASP A 120 7.22 -17.40 -3.07
C ASP A 120 7.21 -17.63 -4.58
N LEU A 121 7.84 -16.72 -5.34
CA LEU A 121 8.08 -16.89 -6.78
C LEU A 121 8.90 -18.15 -7.12
N SER A 122 9.38 -18.90 -6.11
CA SER A 122 9.99 -20.22 -6.28
C SER A 122 9.04 -21.41 -6.06
N ASP A 123 7.77 -21.19 -5.69
CA ASP A 123 6.74 -22.22 -5.55
C ASP A 123 6.43 -22.85 -6.93
N PRO A 124 6.65 -24.18 -7.10
CA PRO A 124 6.40 -24.88 -8.35
C PRO A 124 4.95 -24.77 -8.86
N GLN A 125 3.96 -24.64 -7.97
CA GLN A 125 2.54 -24.61 -8.38
C GLN A 125 2.16 -23.35 -9.16
N TYR A 126 2.91 -22.26 -9.04
CA TYR A 126 2.64 -21.03 -9.81
C TYR A 126 3.00 -21.18 -11.30
N LYS A 127 4.01 -22.00 -11.64
CA LYS A 127 4.48 -22.17 -13.03
C LYS A 127 3.48 -22.89 -13.93
N ASP A 128 2.64 -23.75 -13.36
CA ASP A 128 1.67 -24.54 -14.11
C ASP A 128 0.45 -23.72 -14.56
N THR A 129 0.16 -22.60 -13.90
CA THR A 129 -0.99 -21.74 -14.25
C THR A 129 -0.76 -20.82 -15.44
N GLN A 130 0.47 -20.70 -15.93
CA GLN A 130 0.85 -19.84 -17.07
C GLN A 130 0.93 -20.60 -18.41
N GLN A 131 0.68 -21.92 -18.45
CA GLN A 131 0.77 -22.73 -19.68
C GLN A 131 -0.57 -23.25 -20.22
N SER A 132 -1.71 -22.77 -19.70
CA SER A 132 -3.04 -23.20 -20.14
C SER A 132 -3.93 -22.08 -20.69
N GLY A 133 -3.32 -21.07 -21.34
CA GLY A 133 -4.01 -20.00 -22.07
C GLY A 133 -3.52 -19.91 -23.50
#